data_AF-A0A426YUN9-F1
#
_entry.id   AF-A0A426YUN9-F1
#
_cell.length_a   1.000
_cell.length_b   1.000
_cell.length_c   1.000
_cell.angle_alpha   90.00
_cell.angle_beta   90.00
_cell.angle_gamma   90.00
#
_symmetry.space_group_name_H-M   'P 1'
#
loop_
_entity.id
_entity.type
_entity.pdbx_description
1 polymer ?
#
loop_
_entity_poly.entity_id
_entity_poly.type
_entity_poly.pdbx_seq_one_letter_code
_entity_poly.pdbx_strand_id
1 'polypeptide(L)'
;MKSGSGASSGSAAPSLAAVVVVVPTTRKCPGTDAGASLKKRSKRAAPEELVDASESTTEVHAGGGRESVEAEEVPERGYSIWDLCEVEDQAGVDRYFTSIMTRLKTNEGPSSRVHDVGRLVQHQHERILALRAANKELKVRASQELVAAAEHWAKELEETMEKLQAELGSLRGQRKDLEQEVSILRSSLDGAQDDRARLERDVLSLTEAMTLLEAELKAEGPKAVVAYKASRGFESSLKKMGRISYEFGHRGALEWLRGSHPEVEVEDDPFAECPKDGNIKDGPLPALR
;
A
#
# COMPACT_ATOMS: atom_id res chain seq x y z
N MET A 1 65.56 -31.05 -26.75
CA MET A 1 64.60 -30.48 -27.73
C MET A 1 63.74 -29.44 -27.00
N LYS A 2 63.66 -28.24 -27.57
CA LYS A 2 62.62 -27.20 -27.46
C LYS A 2 62.18 -26.67 -26.08
N SER A 3 62.79 -25.52 -25.77
CA SER A 3 62.26 -24.20 -25.38
C SER A 3 60.76 -23.90 -25.40
N GLY A 4 60.38 -22.98 -24.51
CA GLY A 4 59.34 -21.94 -24.69
C GLY A 4 58.45 -21.81 -23.47
N SER A 5 58.07 -20.63 -22.96
CA SER A 5 58.41 -19.23 -23.22
C SER A 5 57.69 -18.46 -22.11
N GLY A 6 58.37 -17.52 -21.45
CA GLY A 6 57.73 -16.59 -20.52
C GLY A 6 56.90 -15.54 -21.27
N ALA A 7 55.75 -15.19 -20.70
CA ALA A 7 54.94 -14.01 -21.02
C ALA A 7 54.46 -13.47 -19.66
N SER A 8 55.04 -12.38 -19.16
CA SER A 8 54.72 -10.98 -19.46
C SER A 8 53.37 -10.54 -18.91
N SER A 9 53.47 -9.61 -17.96
CA SER A 9 52.44 -8.92 -17.19
C SER A 9 51.38 -8.21 -18.03
N GLY A 10 50.16 -8.14 -17.47
CA GLY A 10 49.07 -7.29 -17.94
C GLY A 10 48.16 -6.90 -16.77
N SER A 11 48.59 -5.91 -15.99
CA SER A 11 47.79 -5.22 -14.99
C SER A 11 46.79 -4.31 -15.70
N ALA A 12 45.49 -4.60 -15.60
CA ALA A 12 44.43 -3.72 -16.05
C ALA A 12 43.63 -3.23 -14.84
N ALA A 13 43.73 -1.93 -14.56
CA ALA A 13 42.89 -1.24 -13.59
C ALA A 13 41.46 -1.10 -14.13
N PRO A 14 40.41 -1.25 -13.30
CA PRO A 14 39.05 -0.91 -13.71
C PRO A 14 38.84 0.60 -13.66
N SER A 15 38.39 1.13 -14.79
CA SER A 15 38.05 2.54 -15.01
C SER A 15 36.81 2.94 -14.20
N LEU A 16 36.92 4.02 -13.43
CA LEU A 16 35.82 4.63 -12.68
C LEU A 16 34.86 5.35 -13.65
N ALA A 17 33.70 4.76 -13.89
CA ALA A 17 32.57 5.47 -14.51
C ALA A 17 31.81 6.24 -13.42
N ALA A 18 31.83 7.58 -13.52
CA ALA A 18 31.08 8.47 -12.67
C ALA A 18 29.56 8.27 -12.88
N VAL A 19 28.87 7.79 -11.85
CA VAL A 19 27.41 7.75 -11.81
C VAL A 19 26.93 9.13 -11.33
N VAL A 20 26.33 9.89 -12.23
CA VAL A 20 25.63 11.14 -11.89
C VAL A 20 24.31 10.77 -11.22
N VAL A 21 24.24 10.94 -9.91
CA VAL A 21 23.00 10.83 -9.13
C VAL A 21 22.19 12.10 -9.32
N VAL A 22 21.07 11.99 -10.05
CA VAL A 22 20.09 13.07 -10.18
C VAL A 22 19.12 12.98 -9.00
N VAL A 23 19.17 14.00 -8.14
CA VAL A 23 18.24 14.22 -7.02
C VAL A 23 17.00 14.94 -7.54
N PRO A 24 15.77 14.38 -7.42
CA PRO A 24 14.56 15.16 -7.66
C PRO A 24 14.26 16.05 -6.45
N THR A 25 14.26 17.35 -6.69
CA THR A 25 13.86 18.38 -5.73
C THR A 25 12.34 18.42 -5.59
N THR A 26 11.91 18.49 -4.34
CA THR A 26 10.52 18.67 -3.92
C THR A 26 9.98 20.01 -4.38
N ARG A 27 8.74 20.05 -4.92
CA ARG A 27 8.01 21.31 -5.02
C ARG A 27 6.48 21.16 -4.92
N LYS A 28 6.00 21.71 -3.80
CA LYS A 28 4.69 22.25 -3.41
C LYS A 28 3.58 22.36 -4.46
N CYS A 29 2.40 21.95 -4.00
CA CYS A 29 1.05 22.27 -4.49
C CYS A 29 0.72 23.77 -4.45
N PRO A 30 -0.28 24.20 -5.23
CA PRO A 30 -1.23 25.23 -4.82
C PRO A 30 -2.66 24.65 -4.74
N GLY A 31 -3.34 24.94 -3.63
CA GLY A 31 -4.74 24.61 -3.42
C GLY A 31 -5.69 25.69 -3.94
N THR A 32 -6.96 25.33 -4.08
CA THR A 32 -8.08 26.27 -4.03
C THR A 32 -9.23 25.61 -3.27
N ASP A 33 -9.66 26.36 -2.26
CA ASP A 33 -10.79 26.18 -1.35
C ASP A 33 -12.13 26.53 -2.04
N ALA A 34 -13.19 25.77 -1.73
CA ALA A 34 -14.58 26.23 -1.75
C ALA A 34 -15.47 25.18 -1.07
N GLY A 35 -15.78 25.40 0.20
CA GLY A 35 -16.68 24.56 0.97
C GLY A 35 -18.15 24.66 0.59
N ALA A 36 -18.90 23.61 0.95
CA ALA A 36 -20.33 23.71 1.25
C ALA A 36 -20.72 22.60 2.23
N SER A 37 -21.07 23.06 3.43
CA SER A 37 -21.57 22.36 4.59
C SER A 37 -22.98 21.78 4.40
N LEU A 38 -23.20 20.52 4.74
CA LEU A 38 -24.53 20.03 5.16
C LEU A 38 -24.43 19.15 6.40
N LYS A 39 -24.73 19.79 7.55
CA LYS A 39 -25.25 19.16 8.76
C LYS A 39 -26.43 18.26 8.39
N LYS A 40 -26.47 17.03 8.93
CA LYS A 40 -27.65 16.54 9.67
C LYS A 40 -27.33 15.28 10.45
N ARG A 41 -27.65 15.37 11.74
CA ARG A 41 -27.61 14.34 12.77
C ARG A 41 -28.55 13.19 12.37
N SER A 42 -28.11 11.94 12.48
CA SER A 42 -29.04 10.83 12.74
C SER A 42 -28.87 10.41 14.20
N LYS A 43 -30.01 10.41 14.90
CA LYS A 43 -30.13 10.16 16.33
C LYS A 43 -30.70 8.74 16.46
N ARG A 44 -30.06 7.96 17.30
CA ARG A 44 -30.42 6.61 17.74
C ARG A 44 -31.77 6.64 18.49
N ALA A 45 -32.67 5.70 18.21
CA ALA A 45 -33.82 5.37 19.06
C ALA A 45 -34.13 3.86 18.96
N ALA A 46 -34.36 3.26 20.12
CA ALA A 46 -34.61 1.84 20.36
C ALA A 46 -36.08 1.45 20.06
N PRO A 47 -36.41 0.15 19.95
CA PRO A 47 -37.78 -0.31 19.75
C PRO A 47 -38.48 -0.46 21.10
N GLU A 48 -39.66 0.17 21.26
CA GLU A 48 -40.62 -0.19 22.31
C GLU A 48 -41.83 -0.89 21.69
N GLU A 49 -42.15 -1.99 22.36
CA GLU A 49 -43.29 -2.88 22.25
C GLU A 49 -44.57 -2.14 22.69
N LEU A 50 -45.70 -2.33 21.99
CA LEU A 50 -47.00 -1.93 22.53
C LEU A 50 -48.09 -2.93 22.13
N VAL A 51 -48.83 -3.31 23.15
CA VAL A 51 -49.84 -4.37 23.26
C VAL A 51 -51.23 -3.72 23.37
N ASP A 52 -52.18 -4.29 22.63
CA ASP A 52 -53.66 -4.31 22.81
C ASP A 52 -54.59 -3.08 22.75
N ALA A 53 -55.83 -3.46 22.37
CA ALA A 53 -57.15 -2.85 22.55
C ALA A 53 -57.57 -1.77 21.51
N SER A 54 -58.56 -2.01 20.63
CA SER A 54 -60.02 -2.21 20.82
C SER A 54 -60.81 -0.90 20.87
N GLU A 55 -62.06 -0.96 20.36
CA GLU A 55 -63.15 0.03 20.47
C GLU A 55 -63.24 1.09 19.34
N SER A 56 -64.08 0.88 18.32
CA SER A 56 -65.51 1.26 18.20
C SER A 56 -65.76 2.77 18.16
N THR A 57 -66.28 3.25 17.03
CA THR A 57 -67.07 4.49 16.99
C THR A 57 -68.22 4.35 15.98
N THR A 58 -69.40 4.28 16.58
CA THR A 58 -70.75 4.57 16.08
C THR A 58 -70.85 5.90 15.35
N GLU A 59 -71.59 5.94 14.24
CA GLU A 59 -72.45 7.09 13.94
C GLU A 59 -73.69 6.68 13.14
N VAL A 60 -74.81 7.24 13.61
CA VAL A 60 -76.21 6.99 13.23
C VAL A 60 -76.64 8.14 12.32
N HIS A 61 -77.42 7.86 11.28
CA HIS A 61 -78.37 8.84 10.77
C HIS A 61 -79.75 8.22 10.47
N ALA A 62 -80.73 8.76 11.19
CA ALA A 62 -82.17 8.64 11.02
C ALA A 62 -82.62 9.17 9.65
N GLY A 63 -83.77 8.84 9.07
CA GLY A 63 -84.98 8.21 9.56
C GLY A 63 -86.15 8.67 8.68
N GLY A 64 -87.19 7.84 8.58
CA GLY A 64 -88.43 8.11 7.85
C GLY A 64 -88.73 6.96 6.89
N GLY A 65 -89.83 6.22 6.97
CA GLY A 65 -91.05 6.33 7.76
C GLY A 65 -92.10 5.51 7.00
N ARG A 66 -92.55 4.41 7.62
CA ARG A 66 -93.76 3.54 7.43
C ARG A 66 -94.47 3.59 6.06
N GLU A 67 -94.91 2.49 5.45
CA GLU A 67 -95.74 1.42 6.03
C GLU A 67 -95.94 0.27 5.02
N SER A 68 -95.98 -0.97 5.53
CA SER A 68 -96.65 -2.20 5.08
C SER A 68 -96.78 -2.54 3.57
N VAL A 69 -96.32 -3.74 3.19
CA VAL A 69 -97.18 -4.84 2.71
C VAL A 69 -96.39 -6.15 2.91
N GLU A 70 -97.03 -7.12 3.57
CA GLU A 70 -96.58 -8.51 3.61
C GLU A 70 -96.51 -9.09 2.20
N ALA A 71 -95.36 -9.63 1.84
CA ALA A 71 -95.26 -10.68 0.84
C ALA A 71 -94.49 -11.83 1.50
N GLU A 72 -95.24 -12.90 1.75
CA GLU A 72 -94.72 -14.22 2.06
C GLU A 72 -93.82 -14.65 0.88
N GLU A 73 -92.50 -14.48 1.00
CA GLU A 73 -91.55 -14.98 0.01
C GLU A 73 -90.89 -16.24 0.56
N VAL A 74 -91.31 -17.36 -0.02
CA VAL A 74 -90.76 -18.71 0.14
C VAL A 74 -89.23 -18.66 0.00
N PRO A 75 -88.43 -19.17 0.95
CA PRO A 75 -87.00 -19.27 0.73
C PRO A 75 -86.72 -20.47 -0.19
N GLU A 76 -86.72 -20.24 -1.51
CA GLU A 76 -85.99 -21.10 -2.43
C GLU A 76 -84.49 -20.90 -2.19
N ARG A 77 -83.95 -21.67 -1.24
CA ARG A 77 -82.51 -21.75 -0.97
C ARG A 77 -81.81 -22.41 -2.16
N GLY A 78 -81.58 -21.65 -3.23
CA GLY A 78 -80.68 -22.01 -4.31
C GLY A 78 -79.24 -22.00 -3.80
N TYR A 79 -78.57 -23.14 -3.82
CA TYR A 79 -77.15 -23.23 -3.49
C TYR A 79 -76.33 -22.41 -4.48
N SER A 80 -75.41 -21.59 -3.99
CA SER A 80 -74.56 -20.76 -4.84
C SER A 80 -73.55 -21.65 -5.56
N ILE A 81 -73.21 -21.30 -6.82
CA ILE A 81 -72.23 -22.05 -7.64
C ILE A 81 -70.87 -22.20 -6.94
N TRP A 82 -70.54 -21.31 -6.01
CA TRP A 82 -69.33 -21.34 -5.20
C TRP A 82 -69.31 -22.48 -4.17
N ASP A 83 -70.47 -22.91 -3.65
CA ASP A 83 -70.57 -24.02 -2.69
C ASP A 83 -70.35 -25.42 -3.33
N LEU A 84 -70.26 -25.50 -4.67
CA LEU A 84 -70.14 -26.75 -5.41
C LEU A 84 -68.70 -27.08 -5.84
N CYS A 85 -67.76 -26.15 -5.70
CA CYS A 85 -66.39 -26.30 -6.22
C CYS A 85 -65.36 -26.75 -5.17
N GLU A 86 -65.71 -26.86 -3.89
CA GLU A 86 -64.81 -27.26 -2.80
C GLU A 86 -65.18 -28.65 -2.21
N VAL A 87 -65.63 -29.57 -3.07
CA VAL A 87 -65.75 -30.98 -2.71
C VAL A 87 -64.91 -31.79 -3.70
N GLU A 88 -63.62 -31.92 -3.40
CA GLU A 88 -62.71 -32.84 -4.11
C GLU A 88 -62.99 -34.32 -3.77
N ASP A 89 -63.94 -34.60 -2.86
CA ASP A 89 -64.33 -35.94 -2.49
C ASP A 89 -65.40 -36.49 -3.46
N GLN A 90 -65.09 -37.62 -4.09
CA GLN A 90 -65.93 -38.36 -5.03
C GLN A 90 -67.40 -38.52 -4.58
N ALA A 91 -67.67 -38.51 -3.27
CA ALA A 91 -68.99 -38.64 -2.65
C ALA A 91 -69.90 -37.40 -2.80
N GLY A 92 -69.35 -36.19 -2.97
CA GLY A 92 -70.16 -34.97 -3.15
C GLY A 92 -70.77 -34.85 -4.54
N VAL A 93 -69.98 -35.20 -5.55
CA VAL A 93 -70.37 -35.20 -6.96
C VAL A 93 -71.54 -36.18 -7.21
N ASP A 94 -71.52 -37.33 -6.53
CA ASP A 94 -72.50 -38.41 -6.70
C ASP A 94 -73.90 -38.05 -6.18
N ARG A 95 -74.00 -37.32 -5.07
CA ARG A 95 -75.30 -36.84 -4.52
C ARG A 95 -75.97 -35.81 -5.43
N TYR A 96 -75.18 -34.92 -6.05
CA TYR A 96 -75.69 -33.90 -6.96
C TYR A 96 -76.19 -34.52 -8.28
N PHE A 97 -75.41 -35.45 -8.84
CA PHE A 97 -75.82 -36.24 -10.02
C PHE A 97 -77.11 -37.01 -9.74
N THR A 98 -77.22 -37.64 -8.57
CA THR A 98 -78.43 -38.37 -8.14
C THR A 98 -79.65 -37.44 -8.11
N SER A 99 -79.54 -36.24 -7.53
CA SER A 99 -80.64 -35.27 -7.44
C SER A 99 -81.11 -34.74 -8.81
N ILE A 100 -80.19 -34.48 -9.74
CA ILE A 100 -80.53 -34.03 -11.10
C ILE A 100 -81.20 -35.15 -11.90
N MET A 101 -80.69 -36.39 -11.81
CA MET A 101 -81.25 -37.54 -12.51
C MET A 101 -82.65 -37.91 -12.01
N THR A 102 -82.95 -37.70 -10.72
CA THR A 102 -84.32 -37.86 -10.20
C THR A 102 -85.29 -36.80 -10.69
N ARG A 103 -84.85 -35.54 -10.88
CA ARG A 103 -85.70 -34.45 -11.40
C ARG A 103 -85.98 -34.54 -12.90
N LEU A 104 -85.06 -35.12 -13.69
CA LEU A 104 -85.24 -35.34 -15.13
C LEU A 104 -86.18 -36.51 -15.46
N LYS A 105 -86.40 -37.44 -14.53
CA LYS A 105 -87.26 -38.62 -14.72
C LYS A 105 -88.77 -38.34 -14.76
N THR A 106 -89.24 -37.15 -14.39
CA THR A 106 -90.67 -36.85 -14.22
C THR A 106 -91.38 -36.23 -15.44
N ASN A 107 -90.75 -36.11 -16.61
CA ASN A 107 -91.40 -35.65 -17.85
C ASN A 107 -91.26 -36.69 -18.98
N GLU A 108 -92.35 -37.37 -19.33
CA GLU A 108 -92.44 -38.35 -20.41
C GLU A 108 -92.49 -37.71 -21.82
N GLY A 109 -91.55 -38.09 -22.69
CA GLY A 109 -91.60 -37.92 -24.15
C GLY A 109 -90.25 -37.59 -24.84
N PRO A 110 -90.08 -38.00 -26.11
CA PRO A 110 -89.37 -39.19 -26.58
C PRO A 110 -87.83 -39.15 -26.41
N SER A 111 -87.22 -40.33 -26.33
CA SER A 111 -85.80 -40.62 -26.01
C SER A 111 -84.68 -39.88 -26.76
N SER A 112 -84.93 -39.06 -27.79
CA SER A 112 -83.85 -38.45 -28.59
C SER A 112 -83.08 -37.34 -27.86
N ARG A 113 -83.76 -36.45 -27.14
CA ARG A 113 -83.13 -35.34 -26.40
C ARG A 113 -82.22 -35.82 -25.25
N VAL A 114 -82.58 -36.92 -24.62
CA VAL A 114 -81.81 -37.52 -23.51
C VAL A 114 -80.51 -38.15 -24.05
N HIS A 115 -80.56 -38.77 -25.23
CA HIS A 115 -79.35 -39.28 -25.90
C HIS A 115 -78.38 -38.15 -26.30
N ASP A 116 -78.89 -37.01 -26.75
CA ASP A 116 -78.07 -35.85 -27.13
C ASP A 116 -77.39 -35.19 -25.90
N VAL A 117 -78.13 -35.04 -24.79
CA VAL A 117 -77.57 -34.55 -23.52
C VAL A 117 -76.54 -35.52 -22.95
N GLY A 118 -76.79 -36.84 -23.02
CA GLY A 118 -75.84 -37.86 -22.59
C GLY A 118 -74.52 -37.79 -23.36
N ARG A 119 -74.57 -37.60 -24.68
CA ARG A 119 -73.39 -37.42 -25.53
C ARG A 119 -72.61 -36.15 -25.18
N LEU A 120 -73.32 -35.05 -24.91
CA LEU A 120 -72.70 -33.81 -24.46
C LEU A 120 -72.01 -34.00 -23.10
N VAL A 121 -72.66 -34.64 -22.12
CA VAL A 121 -72.08 -34.91 -20.80
C VAL A 121 -70.83 -35.77 -20.92
N GLN A 122 -70.84 -36.82 -21.76
CA GLN A 122 -69.66 -37.64 -22.01
C GLN A 122 -68.52 -36.81 -22.61
N HIS A 123 -68.80 -36.00 -23.62
CA HIS A 123 -67.82 -35.12 -24.23
C HIS A 123 -67.24 -34.10 -23.23
N GLN A 124 -68.09 -33.53 -22.37
CA GLN A 124 -67.64 -32.63 -21.30
C GLN A 124 -66.76 -33.35 -20.28
N HIS A 125 -67.11 -34.58 -19.91
CA HIS A 125 -66.31 -35.39 -18.99
C HIS A 125 -64.92 -35.71 -19.57
N GLU A 126 -64.86 -36.12 -20.84
CA GLU A 126 -63.60 -36.35 -21.57
C GLU A 126 -62.74 -35.07 -21.61
N ARG A 127 -63.36 -33.91 -21.86
CA ARG A 127 -62.68 -32.62 -21.85
C ARG A 127 -62.13 -32.25 -20.46
N ILE A 128 -62.88 -32.50 -19.39
CA ILE A 128 -62.42 -32.28 -18.01
C ILE A 128 -61.24 -33.19 -17.67
N LEU A 129 -61.28 -34.46 -18.08
CA LEU A 129 -60.16 -35.39 -17.88
C LEU A 129 -58.90 -34.92 -18.62
N ALA A 130 -59.04 -34.48 -19.88
CA ALA A 130 -57.93 -33.94 -20.66
C ALA A 130 -57.32 -32.68 -20.02
N LEU A 131 -58.15 -31.73 -19.57
CA LEU A 131 -57.69 -30.53 -18.87
C LEU A 131 -57.00 -30.86 -17.54
N ARG A 132 -57.52 -31.84 -16.79
CA ARG A 132 -56.88 -32.31 -15.55
C ARG A 132 -55.52 -32.92 -15.81
N ALA A 133 -55.36 -33.69 -16.90
CA ALA A 133 -54.07 -34.23 -17.31
C ALA A 133 -53.09 -33.12 -17.73
N ALA A 134 -53.53 -32.18 -18.56
CA ALA A 134 -52.73 -31.04 -18.99
C ALA A 134 -52.28 -30.15 -17.81
N ASN A 135 -53.16 -29.91 -16.82
CA ASN A 135 -52.81 -29.18 -15.61
C ASN A 135 -51.73 -29.89 -14.78
N LYS A 136 -51.80 -31.23 -14.67
CA LYS A 136 -50.76 -32.01 -14.00
C LYS A 136 -49.42 -31.92 -14.74
N GLU A 137 -49.44 -32.03 -16.06
CA GLU A 137 -48.23 -31.89 -16.89
C GLU A 137 -47.62 -30.48 -16.76
N LEU A 138 -48.43 -29.43 -16.86
CA LEU A 138 -47.98 -28.05 -16.70
C LEU A 138 -47.38 -27.81 -15.32
N LYS A 139 -47.99 -28.35 -14.25
CA LYS A 139 -47.45 -28.23 -12.89
C LYS A 139 -46.09 -28.91 -12.76
N VAL A 140 -45.93 -30.10 -13.33
CA VAL A 140 -44.64 -30.81 -13.34
C VAL A 140 -43.60 -30.02 -14.14
N ARG A 141 -43.97 -29.53 -15.34
CA ARG A 141 -43.08 -28.74 -16.19
C ARG A 141 -42.62 -27.44 -15.53
N ALA A 142 -43.55 -26.66 -14.97
CA ALA A 142 -43.22 -25.42 -14.27
C ALA A 142 -42.31 -25.70 -13.06
N SER A 143 -42.55 -26.79 -12.33
CA SER A 143 -41.67 -27.19 -11.22
C SER A 143 -40.27 -27.57 -11.72
N GLN A 144 -40.18 -28.30 -12.83
CA GLN A 144 -38.91 -28.70 -13.44
C GLN A 144 -38.11 -27.50 -13.98
N GLU A 145 -38.78 -26.55 -14.64
CA GLU A 145 -38.15 -25.31 -15.13
C GLU A 145 -37.60 -24.46 -13.99
N LEU A 146 -38.36 -24.32 -12.89
CA LEU A 146 -37.90 -23.62 -11.69
C LEU A 146 -36.68 -24.32 -11.06
N VAL A 147 -36.68 -25.65 -10.99
CA VAL A 147 -35.54 -26.43 -10.49
C VAL A 147 -34.32 -26.25 -11.39
N ALA A 148 -34.47 -26.33 -12.70
CA ALA A 148 -33.36 -26.17 -13.64
C ALA A 148 -32.74 -24.75 -13.57
N ALA A 149 -33.57 -23.72 -13.42
CA ALA A 149 -33.08 -22.36 -13.22
C ALA A 149 -32.32 -22.22 -11.89
N ALA A 150 -32.84 -22.78 -10.80
CA ALA A 150 -32.18 -22.77 -9.50
C ALA A 150 -30.83 -23.52 -9.54
N GLU A 151 -30.77 -24.68 -10.20
CA GLU A 151 -29.54 -25.44 -10.39
C GLU A 151 -28.49 -24.68 -11.21
N HIS A 152 -28.91 -23.96 -12.27
CA HIS A 152 -28.00 -23.11 -13.03
C HIS A 152 -27.38 -22.02 -12.16
N TRP A 153 -28.21 -21.28 -11.41
CA TRP A 153 -27.73 -20.24 -10.49
C TRP A 153 -26.82 -20.79 -9.39
N ALA A 154 -27.11 -22.01 -8.88
CA ALA A 154 -26.27 -22.66 -7.90
C ALA A 154 -24.87 -22.99 -8.48
N LYS A 155 -24.80 -23.50 -9.71
CA LYS A 155 -23.53 -23.80 -10.39
C LYS A 155 -22.71 -22.54 -10.66
N GLU A 156 -23.36 -21.49 -11.15
CA GLU A 156 -22.69 -20.20 -11.39
C GLU A 156 -22.11 -19.64 -10.08
N LEU A 157 -22.88 -19.71 -8.98
CA LEU A 157 -22.39 -19.28 -7.68
C LEU A 157 -21.22 -20.15 -7.18
N GLU A 158 -21.28 -21.47 -7.37
CA GLU A 158 -20.21 -22.40 -7.01
C GLU A 158 -18.91 -22.08 -7.76
N GLU A 159 -18.97 -21.87 -9.08
CA GLU A 159 -17.81 -21.49 -9.89
C GLU A 159 -17.19 -20.17 -9.42
N THR A 160 -18.01 -19.18 -9.06
CA THR A 160 -17.49 -17.90 -8.53
C THR A 160 -16.83 -18.07 -7.16
N MET A 161 -17.37 -18.94 -6.31
CA MET A 161 -16.80 -19.25 -5.00
C MET A 161 -15.45 -19.95 -5.15
N GLU A 162 -15.33 -20.92 -6.05
CA GLU A 162 -14.06 -21.60 -6.34
C GLU A 162 -13.00 -20.62 -6.86
N LYS A 163 -13.39 -19.71 -7.78
CA LYS A 163 -12.50 -18.67 -8.28
C LYS A 163 -11.99 -17.75 -7.17
N LEU A 164 -12.89 -17.24 -6.31
CA LEU A 164 -12.52 -16.40 -5.17
C LEU A 164 -11.63 -17.14 -4.17
N GLN A 165 -11.90 -18.43 -3.94
CA GLN A 165 -11.07 -19.26 -3.08
C GLN A 165 -9.65 -19.43 -3.64
N ALA A 166 -9.51 -19.62 -4.94
CA ALA A 166 -8.21 -19.68 -5.61
C ALA A 166 -7.46 -18.34 -5.52
N GLU A 167 -8.14 -17.22 -5.76
CA GLU A 167 -7.57 -15.87 -5.63
C GLU A 167 -7.10 -15.57 -4.18
N LEU A 168 -7.90 -15.93 -3.18
CA LEU A 168 -7.52 -15.83 -1.77
C LEU A 168 -6.31 -16.69 -1.42
N GLY A 169 -6.20 -17.88 -2.03
CA GLY A 169 -5.01 -18.74 -1.91
C GLY A 169 -3.76 -18.06 -2.46
N SER A 170 -3.86 -17.47 -3.66
CA SER A 170 -2.79 -16.72 -4.31
C SER A 170 -2.33 -15.52 -3.49
N LEU A 171 -3.26 -14.66 -3.06
CA LEU A 171 -2.96 -13.49 -2.22
C LEU A 171 -2.35 -13.88 -0.87
N ARG A 172 -2.80 -15.00 -0.28
CA ARG A 172 -2.19 -15.55 0.95
C ARG A 172 -0.75 -15.98 0.72
N GLY A 173 -0.43 -16.54 -0.45
CA GLY A 173 0.94 -16.86 -0.86
C GLY A 173 1.79 -15.59 -0.96
N GLN A 174 1.35 -14.63 -1.76
CA GLN A 174 2.05 -13.35 -1.95
C GLN A 174 2.31 -12.62 -0.62
N ARG A 175 1.34 -12.64 0.31
CA ARG A 175 1.53 -12.05 1.65
C ARG A 175 2.67 -12.72 2.41
N LYS A 176 2.78 -14.05 2.36
CA LYS A 176 3.86 -14.79 3.04
C LYS A 176 5.22 -14.50 2.42
N ASP A 177 5.28 -14.38 1.10
CA ASP A 177 6.53 -14.05 0.40
C ASP A 177 7.00 -12.64 0.79
N LEU A 178 6.09 -11.67 0.76
CA LEU A 178 6.39 -10.30 1.20
C LEU A 178 6.80 -10.24 2.69
N GLU A 179 6.15 -11.03 3.54
CA GLU A 179 6.51 -11.13 4.97
C GLU A 179 7.93 -11.66 5.17
N GLN A 180 8.36 -12.64 4.37
CA GLN A 180 9.73 -13.15 4.38
C GLN A 180 10.73 -12.09 3.89
N GLU A 181 10.43 -11.40 2.79
CA GLU A 181 11.27 -10.32 2.29
C GLU A 181 11.44 -9.20 3.32
N VAL A 182 10.35 -8.77 3.96
CA VAL A 182 10.38 -7.78 5.04
C VAL A 182 11.24 -8.28 6.20
N SER A 183 11.15 -9.56 6.55
CA SER A 183 12.01 -10.15 7.59
C SER A 183 13.49 -10.08 7.21
N ILE A 184 13.85 -10.39 5.96
CA ILE A 184 15.23 -10.33 5.46
C ILE A 184 15.74 -8.89 5.49
N LEU A 185 14.93 -7.93 5.00
CA LEU A 185 15.29 -6.51 5.00
C LEU A 185 15.48 -5.96 6.42
N ARG A 186 14.66 -6.40 7.38
CA ARG A 186 14.82 -6.02 8.80
C ARG A 186 16.15 -6.51 9.36
N SER A 187 16.53 -7.77 9.13
CA SER A 187 17.82 -8.31 9.59
C SER A 187 18.99 -7.60 8.92
N SER A 188 18.88 -7.27 7.63
CA SER A 188 19.93 -6.49 6.94
C SER A 188 20.06 -5.08 7.49
N LEU A 189 18.95 -4.43 7.85
CA LEU A 189 18.96 -3.09 8.43
C LEU A 189 19.59 -3.10 9.83
N ASP A 190 19.29 -4.11 10.64
CA ASP A 190 19.87 -4.30 11.96
C ASP A 190 21.40 -4.43 11.88
N GLY A 191 21.90 -5.30 10.98
CA GLY A 191 23.33 -5.43 10.73
C GLY A 191 24.00 -4.12 10.27
N ALA A 192 23.34 -3.36 9.38
CA ALA A 192 23.85 -2.06 8.96
C ALA A 192 23.86 -1.01 10.10
N GLN A 193 22.90 -1.08 11.02
CA GLN A 193 22.87 -0.22 12.20
C GLN A 193 24.02 -0.57 13.17
N ASP A 194 24.31 -1.86 13.35
CA ASP A 194 25.45 -2.32 14.14
C ASP A 194 26.79 -1.87 13.55
N ASP A 195 26.95 -2.00 12.23
CA ASP A 195 28.16 -1.53 11.52
C ASP A 195 28.34 -0.02 11.68
N ARG A 196 27.24 0.75 11.57
CA ARG A 196 27.27 2.19 11.81
C ARG A 196 27.71 2.50 13.25
N ALA A 197 27.16 1.81 14.25
CA ALA A 197 27.53 2.03 15.65
C ALA A 197 29.00 1.69 15.92
N ARG A 198 29.56 0.68 15.24
CA ARG A 198 30.99 0.37 15.28
C ARG A 198 31.83 1.50 14.69
N LEU A 199 31.48 1.98 13.50
CA LEU A 199 32.19 3.09 12.85
C LEU A 199 32.15 4.36 13.69
N GLU A 200 31.00 4.69 14.30
CA GLU A 200 30.87 5.86 15.17
C GLU A 200 31.84 5.77 16.37
N ARG A 201 32.00 4.58 16.97
CA ARG A 201 32.98 4.36 18.04
C ARG A 201 34.42 4.56 17.55
N ASP A 202 34.75 4.02 16.38
CA ASP A 202 36.11 4.13 15.82
C ASP A 202 36.45 5.59 15.49
N VAL A 203 35.49 6.34 14.93
CA VAL A 203 35.64 7.78 14.67
C VAL A 203 35.85 8.56 15.97
N LEU A 204 35.11 8.26 17.04
CA LEU A 204 35.32 8.87 18.35
C LEU A 204 36.73 8.56 18.87
N SER A 205 37.16 7.30 18.77
CA SER A 205 38.48 6.84 19.23
C SER A 205 39.62 7.51 18.45
N LEU A 206 39.45 7.68 17.14
CA LEU A 206 40.38 8.39 16.27
C LEU A 206 40.42 9.89 16.60
N THR A 207 39.26 10.48 16.89
CA THR A 207 39.16 11.89 17.30
C THR A 207 39.93 12.12 18.60
N GLU A 208 39.76 11.26 19.60
CA GLU A 208 40.51 11.31 20.86
C GLU A 208 42.03 11.20 20.60
N ALA A 209 42.47 10.22 19.81
CA ALA A 209 43.89 10.06 19.47
C ALA A 209 44.46 11.29 18.74
N MET A 210 43.69 11.88 17.82
CA MET A 210 44.09 13.10 17.11
C MET A 210 44.25 14.28 18.07
N THR A 211 43.34 14.45 19.03
CA THR A 211 43.44 15.52 20.04
C THR A 211 44.66 15.34 20.95
N LEU A 212 45.01 14.10 21.31
CA LEU A 212 46.21 13.79 22.08
C LEU A 212 47.48 14.11 21.29
N LEU A 213 47.56 13.69 20.03
CA LEU A 213 48.68 13.98 19.15
C LEU A 213 48.86 15.50 18.94
N GLU A 214 47.77 16.24 18.76
CA GLU A 214 47.82 17.70 18.63
C GLU A 214 48.37 18.35 19.91
N ALA A 215 47.93 17.88 21.09
CA ALA A 215 48.45 18.37 22.37
C ALA A 215 49.94 18.06 22.54
N GLU A 216 50.38 16.85 22.20
CA GLU A 216 51.79 16.45 22.24
C GLU A 216 52.64 17.29 21.28
N LEU A 217 52.17 17.50 20.05
CA LEU A 217 52.86 18.35 19.08
C LEU A 217 52.99 19.80 19.56
N LYS A 218 51.93 20.35 20.18
CA LYS A 218 51.98 21.71 20.77
C LYS A 218 52.93 21.81 21.95
N ALA A 219 53.08 20.75 22.74
CA ALA A 219 53.97 20.71 23.90
C ALA A 219 55.44 20.45 23.53
N GLU A 220 55.69 19.49 22.63
CA GLU A 220 57.02 18.99 22.31
C GLU A 220 57.61 19.67 21.07
N GLY A 221 56.79 20.12 20.13
CA GLY A 221 57.22 20.82 18.91
C GLY A 221 58.16 22.00 19.21
N PRO A 222 57.80 22.93 20.11
CA PRO A 222 58.69 24.04 20.48
C PRO A 222 60.01 23.57 21.09
N LYS A 223 59.99 22.51 21.92
CA LYS A 223 61.20 21.95 22.54
C LYS A 223 62.13 21.34 21.51
N ALA A 224 61.58 20.56 20.57
CA ALA A 224 62.34 19.98 19.47
C ALA A 224 62.96 21.07 18.57
N VAL A 225 62.24 22.16 18.30
CA VAL A 225 62.77 23.31 17.55
C VAL A 225 63.91 24.00 18.31
N VAL A 226 63.77 24.21 19.62
CA VAL A 226 64.84 24.79 20.45
C VAL A 226 66.08 23.88 20.46
N ALA A 227 65.89 22.57 20.65
CA ALA A 227 66.98 21.60 20.63
C ALA A 227 67.70 21.56 19.27
N TYR A 228 66.94 21.63 18.17
CA TYR A 228 67.50 21.70 16.82
C TYR A 228 68.32 22.98 16.61
N LYS A 229 67.79 24.14 17.02
CA LYS A 229 68.51 25.43 16.93
C LYS A 229 69.79 25.44 17.77
N ALA A 230 69.80 24.72 18.89
CA ALA A 230 70.99 24.54 19.72
C ALA A 230 71.97 23.49 19.19
N SER A 231 71.60 22.73 18.15
CA SER A 231 72.47 21.68 17.60
C SER A 231 73.64 22.26 16.82
N ARG A 232 74.81 21.61 16.97
CA ARG A 232 76.04 21.99 16.24
C ARG A 232 75.86 21.96 14.72
N GLY A 233 75.03 21.05 14.21
CA GLY A 233 74.71 20.96 12.78
C GLY A 233 74.05 22.25 12.27
N PHE A 234 73.06 22.76 13.00
CA PHE A 234 72.40 24.03 12.67
C PHE A 234 73.38 25.21 12.69
N GLU A 235 74.19 25.32 13.75
CA GLU A 235 75.21 26.38 13.87
C GLU A 235 76.23 26.33 12.73
N SER A 236 76.71 25.12 12.38
CA SER A 236 77.66 24.94 11.27
C SER A 236 77.07 25.31 9.91
N SER A 237 75.78 25.00 9.69
CA SER A 237 75.05 25.40 8.49
C SER A 237 74.88 26.92 8.41
N LEU A 238 74.60 27.58 9.54
CA LEU A 238 74.54 29.05 9.59
C LEU A 238 75.89 29.70 9.28
N LYS A 239 76.99 29.18 9.85
CA LYS A 239 78.35 29.68 9.54
C LYS A 239 78.68 29.54 8.06
N LYS A 240 78.35 28.39 7.45
CA LYS A 240 78.56 28.15 6.02
C LYS A 240 77.68 29.08 5.16
N MET A 241 76.42 29.27 5.53
CA MET A 241 75.50 30.15 4.82
C MET A 241 75.94 31.62 4.90
N GLY A 242 76.40 32.08 6.07
CA GLY A 242 76.96 33.42 6.24
C GLY A 242 78.19 33.67 5.35
N ARG A 243 79.08 32.68 5.21
CA ARG A 243 80.22 32.75 4.27
C ARG A 243 79.75 32.91 2.82
N ILE A 244 78.85 32.04 2.36
CA ILE A 244 78.33 32.10 0.99
C ILE A 244 77.66 33.46 0.71
N SER A 245 76.86 33.98 1.65
CA SER A 245 76.21 35.29 1.50
C SER A 245 77.21 36.45 1.46
N TYR A 246 78.24 36.41 2.31
CA TYR A 246 79.29 37.43 2.32
C TYR A 246 80.16 37.39 1.06
N GLU A 247 80.57 36.20 0.61
CA GLU A 247 81.27 36.00 -0.66
C GLU A 247 80.46 36.54 -1.85
N PHE A 248 79.15 36.26 -1.88
CA PHE A 248 78.26 36.76 -2.91
C PHE A 248 78.14 38.30 -2.89
N GLY A 249 77.93 38.89 -1.70
CA GLY A 249 77.85 40.34 -1.54
C GLY A 249 79.16 41.05 -1.89
N HIS A 250 80.29 40.47 -1.52
CA HIS A 250 81.62 40.97 -1.87
C HIS A 250 81.85 40.96 -3.38
N ARG A 251 81.50 39.85 -4.05
CA ARG A 251 81.60 39.73 -5.51
C ARG A 251 80.74 40.79 -6.22
N GLY A 252 79.53 41.05 -5.75
CA GLY A 252 78.67 42.12 -6.27
C GLY A 252 79.23 43.54 -6.02
N ALA A 253 79.82 43.80 -4.85
CA ALA A 253 80.44 45.09 -4.54
C ALA A 253 81.70 45.36 -5.39
N LEU A 254 82.51 44.32 -5.62
CA LEU A 254 83.65 44.35 -6.55
C LEU A 254 83.20 44.69 -7.96
N GLU A 255 82.14 44.05 -8.46
CA GLU A 255 81.57 44.33 -9.79
C GLU A 255 81.07 45.78 -9.89
N TRP A 256 80.38 46.29 -8.86
CA TRP A 256 79.93 47.68 -8.81
C TRP A 256 81.09 48.69 -8.78
N LEU A 257 82.11 48.42 -7.97
CA LEU A 257 83.30 49.26 -7.86
C LEU A 257 84.06 49.29 -9.19
N ARG A 258 84.24 48.13 -9.83
CA ARG A 258 84.92 48.01 -11.13
C ARG A 258 84.14 48.70 -12.25
N GLY A 259 82.81 48.68 -12.21
CA GLY A 259 81.96 49.45 -13.13
C GLY A 259 82.03 50.97 -12.92
N SER A 260 82.31 51.42 -11.70
CA SER A 260 82.35 52.85 -11.36
C SER A 260 83.76 53.46 -11.42
N HIS A 261 84.81 52.67 -11.17
CA HIS A 261 86.22 53.09 -11.12
C HIS A 261 87.14 52.00 -11.71
N PRO A 262 87.40 52.00 -13.03
CA PRO A 262 88.14 50.94 -13.73
C PRO A 262 89.62 50.80 -13.35
N GLU A 263 90.19 51.80 -12.67
CA GLU A 263 91.63 51.94 -12.42
C GLU A 263 92.09 51.47 -11.02
N VAL A 264 91.15 51.04 -10.16
CA VAL A 264 91.47 50.55 -8.81
C VAL A 264 91.82 49.06 -8.87
N GLU A 265 93.08 48.72 -8.53
CA GLU A 265 93.53 47.34 -8.32
C GLU A 265 93.01 46.84 -6.97
N VAL A 266 92.27 45.72 -6.98
CA VAL A 266 91.76 45.07 -5.77
C VAL A 266 92.37 43.67 -5.67
N GLU A 267 92.78 43.30 -4.46
CA GLU A 267 93.45 42.03 -4.13
C GLU A 267 92.64 40.80 -4.56
N ASP A 268 93.33 39.82 -5.16
CA ASP A 268 92.73 38.60 -5.71
C ASP A 268 92.45 37.58 -4.60
N ASP A 269 91.18 37.53 -4.19
CA ASP A 269 90.55 36.55 -3.29
C ASP A 269 90.84 36.68 -1.78
N PRO A 270 90.12 37.59 -1.08
CA PRO A 270 90.19 37.72 0.38
C PRO A 270 89.62 36.51 1.14
N PHE A 271 89.20 35.44 0.46
CA PHE A 271 88.59 34.24 1.06
C PHE A 271 89.49 33.01 1.10
N ALA A 272 90.64 33.03 0.41
CA ALA A 272 91.56 31.90 0.33
C ALA A 272 92.14 31.49 1.71
N GLU A 273 92.30 32.46 2.62
CA GLU A 273 92.66 32.22 4.01
C GLU A 273 91.48 32.55 4.92
N CYS A 274 90.86 31.52 5.51
CA CYS A 274 89.82 31.73 6.51
C CYS A 274 90.41 32.51 7.71
N PRO A 275 89.93 33.71 8.07
CA PRO A 275 90.26 34.27 9.36
C PRO A 275 89.70 33.32 10.42
N LYS A 276 90.57 32.86 11.33
CA LYS A 276 90.14 32.18 12.55
C LYS A 276 89.37 33.20 13.36
N ASP A 277 88.04 33.05 13.40
CA ASP A 277 87.18 33.83 14.29
C ASP A 277 87.75 33.70 15.71
N GLY A 278 88.32 34.80 16.23
CA GLY A 278 88.76 34.84 17.61
C GLY A 278 87.55 34.63 18.51
N ASN A 279 87.65 33.70 19.45
CA ASN A 279 86.63 33.48 20.48
C ASN A 279 86.46 34.78 21.29
N ILE A 280 85.54 35.66 20.89
CA ILE A 280 85.17 36.83 21.68
C ILE A 280 84.41 36.29 22.89
N LYS A 281 85.01 36.41 24.07
CA LYS A 281 84.36 36.11 25.34
C LYS A 281 83.25 37.13 25.55
N ASP A 282 82.01 36.67 25.73
CA ASP A 282 80.89 37.51 26.13
C ASP A 282 81.20 38.17 27.48
N GLY A 283 81.59 39.45 27.44
CA GLY A 283 81.68 40.31 28.62
C GLY A 283 80.28 40.78 29.04
N PRO A 284 80.03 41.04 30.33
CA PRO A 284 78.69 41.37 30.82
C PRO A 284 78.20 42.71 30.25
N LEU A 285 76.96 42.71 29.76
CA LEU A 285 76.26 43.88 29.24
C LEU A 285 76.13 44.98 30.30
N PRO A 286 76.34 46.26 29.95
CA PRO A 286 76.14 47.37 30.88
C PRO A 286 74.64 47.63 31.08
N ALA A 287 74.24 47.78 32.34
CA ALA A 287 72.91 48.23 32.72
C ALA A 287 72.68 49.67 32.25
N LEU A 288 71.70 49.86 31.36
CA LEU A 288 71.16 51.17 31.05
C LEU A 288 70.23 51.60 32.20
N ARG A 289 70.53 52.78 32.74
CA ARG A 289 69.82 53.43 33.84
C ARG A 289 68.65 54.27 33.32
#